data_AF-A0A7W9UM62-F1
#
_entry.id   AF-A0A7W9UM62-F1
#
_cell.length_a   1.000
_cell.length_b   1.000
_cell.length_c   1.000
_cell.angle_alpha   90.00
_cell.angle_beta   90.00
_cell.angle_gamma   90.00
#
_symmetry.space_group_name_H-M   'P 1'
#
loop_
_entity.id
_entity.type
_entity.pdbx_description
1 polymer ?
#
loop_
_entity_poly.entity_id
_entity_poly.type
_entity_poly.pdbx_seq_one_letter_code
_entity_poly.pdbx_strand_id
1 'polypeptide(L)'
;MITTEVGHTVDVDLASTPTTGYRWYSPALPAGLELTGAVFTPAPGGQPGDGGAQHFSLRATAPGRYRLEFVLRRPWESAPAATRVVDVEVVE
;
A
#
# COMPACT_ATOMS: atom_id res chain seq x y z
N MET A 1 6.52 -10.64 4.19
CA MET A 1 7.52 -9.87 4.94
C MET A 1 8.46 -9.24 3.93
N ILE A 2 8.74 -7.95 4.07
CA ILE A 2 9.67 -7.18 3.25
C ILE A 2 10.80 -6.71 4.15
N THR A 3 12.04 -6.80 3.69
CA THR A 3 13.21 -6.31 4.44
C THR A 3 13.85 -5.16 3.66
N THR A 4 14.22 -4.10 4.36
CA THR A 4 14.82 -2.88 3.78
C THR A 4 15.78 -2.22 4.77
N GLU A 5 16.50 -1.20 4.32
CA GLU A 5 17.45 -0.43 5.13
C GLU A 5 16.92 0.98 5.38
N VAL A 6 17.40 1.64 6.44
CA VAL A 6 17.06 3.05 6.70
C VAL A 6 17.44 3.92 5.50
N GLY A 7 16.52 4.78 5.08
CA GLY A 7 16.68 5.69 3.95
C GLY A 7 16.18 5.13 2.62
N HIS A 8 15.96 3.82 2.50
CA HIS A 8 15.39 3.20 1.30
C HIS A 8 13.86 3.30 1.25
N THR A 9 13.34 3.16 0.03
CA THR A 9 11.90 3.14 -0.24
C THR A 9 11.48 1.71 -0.56
N VAL A 10 10.35 1.30 0.00
CA VAL A 10 9.67 0.04 -0.28
C VAL A 10 8.35 0.35 -0.97
N ASP A 11 8.09 -0.32 -2.09
CA ASP A 11 6.79 -0.27 -2.74
C ASP A 11 5.93 -1.47 -2.32
N VAL A 12 4.70 -1.18 -1.90
CA VAL A 12 3.66 -2.19 -1.64
C VAL A 12 2.62 -2.12 -2.74
N ASP A 13 2.58 -3.17 -3.56
CA ASP A 13 1.70 -3.27 -4.71
C ASP A 13 0.46 -4.10 -4.38
N LEU A 14 -0.72 -3.47 -4.45
CA LEU A 14 -2.00 -4.12 -4.16
C LEU A 14 -2.90 -4.09 -5.39
N ALA A 15 -3.36 -5.25 -5.83
CA ALA A 15 -4.30 -5.36 -6.94
C ALA A 15 -5.55 -4.49 -6.67
N SER A 16 -5.93 -3.68 -7.65
CA SER A 16 -6.99 -2.68 -7.51
C SER A 16 -7.76 -2.52 -8.82
N THR A 17 -9.06 -2.27 -8.72
CA THR A 17 -9.93 -1.96 -9.87
C THR A 17 -10.72 -0.68 -9.56
N PRO A 18 -10.11 0.51 -9.69
CA PRO A 18 -10.69 1.77 -9.20
C PRO A 18 -12.05 2.13 -9.80
N THR A 19 -12.36 1.63 -11.00
CA THR A 19 -13.64 1.81 -11.71
C THR A 19 -14.83 1.26 -10.93
N THR A 20 -14.60 0.34 -9.99
CA THR A 20 -15.63 -0.19 -9.07
C THR A 20 -15.92 0.72 -7.87
N GLY A 21 -15.15 1.79 -7.70
CA GLY A 21 -15.20 2.69 -6.53
C GLY A 21 -14.43 2.18 -5.30
N TYR A 22 -13.91 0.95 -5.33
CA TYR A 22 -13.02 0.43 -4.29
C TYR A 22 -11.61 1.02 -4.44
N ARG A 23 -11.01 1.42 -3.32
CA ARG A 23 -9.59 1.81 -3.25
C ARG A 23 -8.94 1.30 -2.00
N TRP A 24 -7.65 1.02 -2.09
CA TRP A 24 -6.85 0.68 -0.92
C TRP A 24 -6.51 1.96 -0.15
N TYR A 25 -6.56 1.89 1.17
CA TYR A 25 -6.09 2.94 2.08
C TYR A 25 -4.92 2.41 2.89
N SER A 26 -3.89 3.23 3.05
CA SER A 26 -2.78 2.94 3.96
C SER A 26 -3.25 3.00 5.41
N PRO A 27 -2.65 2.21 6.31
CA PRO A 27 -2.87 2.37 7.74
C PRO A 27 -2.36 3.73 8.22
N ALA A 28 -2.66 4.07 9.49
CA ALA A 28 -1.85 5.03 10.22
C ALA A 28 -0.41 4.48 10.28
N LEU A 29 0.54 5.21 9.71
CA LEU A 29 1.91 4.75 9.63
C LEU A 29 2.62 4.87 10.99
N PRO A 30 3.44 3.88 11.37
CA PRO A 30 4.33 4.01 12.51
C PRO A 30 5.43 5.04 12.23
N ALA A 31 6.01 5.63 13.27
CA ALA A 31 6.98 6.73 13.14
C ALA A 31 8.22 6.41 12.29
N GLY A 32 8.58 5.12 12.13
CA GLY A 32 9.72 4.68 11.33
C GLY A 32 9.43 4.44 9.85
N LEU A 33 8.22 4.75 9.38
CA LEU A 33 7.84 4.67 7.98
C LEU A 33 7.09 5.94 7.57
N GLU A 34 7.40 6.45 6.38
CA GLU A 34 6.75 7.61 5.79
C GLU A 34 6.13 7.24 4.44
N LEU A 35 4.85 7.57 4.23
CA LEU A 35 4.22 7.39 2.91
C LEU A 35 4.67 8.53 2.00
N THR A 36 5.44 8.21 0.99
CA THR A 36 5.94 9.18 0.01
C THR A 36 5.09 9.20 -1.27
N GLY A 37 4.29 8.17 -1.51
CA GLY A 37 3.41 8.10 -2.68
C GLY A 37 2.33 7.02 -2.60
N ALA A 38 1.20 7.27 -3.26
CA ALA A 38 0.16 6.28 -3.50
C ALA A 38 -0.42 6.50 -4.90
N VAL A 39 -0.07 5.63 -5.86
CA VAL A 39 -0.44 5.79 -7.27
C VAL A 39 -1.10 4.52 -7.80
N PHE A 40 -2.05 4.65 -8.73
CA PHE A 40 -2.61 3.53 -9.46
C PHE A 40 -1.99 3.42 -10.85
N THR A 41 -1.59 2.22 -11.23
CA THR A 41 -1.14 1.90 -12.58
C THR A 41 -2.06 0.82 -13.16
N PRO A 42 -2.65 1.03 -14.35
CA PRO A 42 -3.38 -0.02 -15.06
C PRO A 42 -2.49 -1.23 -15.33
N ALA A 43 -3.09 -2.42 -15.45
CA ALA A 43 -2.35 -3.59 -15.91
C ALA A 43 -1.72 -3.34 -17.30
N PRO A 44 -0.56 -3.94 -17.63
CA PRO A 44 0.03 -3.82 -18.96
C PRO A 44 -0.94 -4.25 -20.06
N GLY A 45 -1.20 -3.37 -21.02
CA GLY A 45 -2.20 -3.61 -22.08
C GLY A 45 -3.67 -3.49 -21.61
N GLY A 46 -3.91 -3.00 -20.39
CA GLY A 46 -5.24 -2.86 -19.81
C GLY A 46 -6.11 -1.84 -20.56
N GLN A 47 -7.40 -2.15 -20.65
CA GLN A 47 -8.42 -1.32 -21.26
C GLN A 47 -9.17 -0.49 -20.20
N PRO A 48 -9.90 0.57 -20.59
CA PRO A 48 -10.77 1.27 -19.66
C PRO A 48 -11.77 0.30 -19.01
N GLY A 49 -11.77 0.26 -17.68
CA GLY A 49 -12.58 -0.70 -16.92
C GLY A 49 -11.76 -1.80 -16.25
N ASP A 50 -10.61 -2.16 -16.83
CA ASP A 50 -9.74 -3.20 -16.29
C ASP A 50 -9.10 -2.79 -14.97
N GLY A 51 -8.67 -3.80 -14.23
CA GLY A 51 -7.88 -3.62 -13.03
C GLY A 51 -6.44 -3.21 -13.30
N GLY A 52 -5.70 -3.10 -12.21
CA GLY A 52 -4.27 -2.81 -12.19
C GLY A 52 -3.76 -2.98 -10.76
N ALA A 53 -2.78 -2.16 -10.39
CA ALA A 53 -2.24 -2.14 -9.03
C ALA A 53 -2.25 -0.72 -8.47
N GLN A 54 -2.54 -0.62 -7.17
CA GLN A 54 -2.24 0.57 -6.39
C GLN A 54 -0.90 0.35 -5.67
N HIS A 55 0.06 1.22 -5.96
CA HIS A 55 1.41 1.22 -5.45
C HIS A 55 1.51 2.20 -4.30
N PHE A 56 1.98 1.74 -3.14
CA PHE A 56 2.27 2.58 -1.99
C PHE A 56 3.77 2.62 -1.75
N SER A 57 4.37 3.79 -1.92
CA SER A 57 5.80 4.01 -1.69
C SER A 57 6.02 4.46 -0.24
N LEU A 58 6.78 3.66 0.50
CA LEU A 58 7.06 3.84 1.92
C LEU A 58 8.55 4.05 2.12
N ARG A 59 8.97 5.22 2.59
CA ARG A 59 10.35 5.48 2.97
C ARG A 59 10.61 4.99 4.39
N ALA A 60 11.64 4.18 4.55
CA ALA A 60 12.11 3.75 5.86
C ALA A 60 12.92 4.87 6.53
N THR A 61 12.50 5.29 7.72
CA THR A 61 13.12 6.40 8.45
C THR A 61 13.79 5.96 9.75
N ALA A 62 13.44 4.80 10.29
CA ALA A 62 14.05 4.24 11.49
C ALA A 62 14.04 2.70 11.49
N PRO A 63 15.07 2.03 12.05
CA PRO A 63 15.11 0.58 12.13
C PRO A 63 14.00 0.04 13.04
N GLY A 64 13.50 -1.15 12.73
CA GLY A 64 12.40 -1.77 13.47
C GLY A 64 11.56 -2.72 12.64
N ARG A 65 10.62 -3.39 13.30
CA ARG A 65 9.62 -4.25 12.65
C ARG A 65 8.26 -3.57 12.70
N TYR A 66 7.69 -3.37 11.53
CA TYR A 66 6.44 -2.65 11.34
C TYR A 66 5.41 -3.56 10.70
N ARG A 67 4.20 -3.58 11.25
CA ARG A 67 3.06 -4.31 10.68
C ARG A 67 2.07 -3.30 10.13
N LEU A 68 1.83 -3.36 8.82
CA LEU A 68 0.98 -2.43 8.10
C LEU A 68 -0.29 -3.13 7.65
N GLU A 69 -1.44 -2.56 7.99
CA GLU A 69 -2.75 -3.08 7.59
C GLU A 69 -3.43 -2.14 6.59
N PHE A 70 -3.45 -2.56 5.32
CA PHE A 70 -4.15 -1.86 4.27
C PHE A 70 -5.59 -2.35 4.19
N VAL A 71 -6.52 -1.43 3.93
CA VAL A 71 -7.95 -1.77 3.81
C VAL A 71 -8.51 -1.34 2.46
N LEU A 72 -9.25 -2.23 1.82
CA LEU A 72 -9.97 -1.98 0.57
C LEU A 72 -11.42 -1.65 0.89
N ARG A 73 -11.86 -0.44 0.56
CA ARG A 73 -13.26 -0.02 0.78
C ARG A 73 -13.66 1.10 -0.16
N ARG A 74 -14.97 1.32 -0.32
CA ARG A 74 -15.47 2.59 -0.84
C ARG A 74 -15.49 3.66 0.25
N PRO A 75 -15.39 4.95 -0.12
CA PRO A 75 -15.41 6.05 0.86
C PRO A 75 -16.62 6.03 1.80
N TRP A 76 -17.79 5.63 1.30
CA TRP A 76 -19.07 5.59 2.03
C TRP A 76 -19.34 4.27 2.76
N GLU A 77 -18.48 3.25 2.61
CA GLU A 77 -18.62 1.97 3.32
C GLU A 77 -17.94 2.04 4.69
N SER A 78 -18.63 1.53 5.71
CA SER A 78 -18.13 1.47 7.08
C SER A 78 -17.22 0.25 7.32
N ALA A 79 -17.41 -0.83 6.56
CA ALA A 79 -16.62 -2.05 6.67
C ALA A 79 -15.73 -2.24 5.44
N PRO A 80 -14.50 -2.74 5.61
CA PRO A 80 -13.65 -3.06 4.47
C PRO A 80 -14.15 -4.30 3.74
N ALA A 81 -14.06 -4.28 2.41
CA ALA A 81 -14.29 -5.45 1.57
C ALA A 81 -13.11 -6.42 1.63
N ALA A 82 -11.89 -5.92 1.86
CA ALA A 82 -10.70 -6.73 2.07
C ALA A 82 -9.68 -6.00 2.93
N THR A 83 -8.84 -6.79 3.59
CA THR A 83 -7.71 -6.31 4.39
C THR A 83 -6.44 -7.01 3.91
N ARG A 84 -5.34 -6.27 3.82
CA ARG A 84 -4.02 -6.80 3.48
C ARG A 84 -2.99 -6.36 4.51
N VAL A 85 -2.39 -7.35 5.18
CA VAL A 85 -1.30 -7.12 6.13
C VAL A 85 0.04 -7.30 5.42
N VAL A 86 0.96 -6.38 5.68
CA VAL A 86 2.34 -6.41 5.21
C VAL A 86 3.28 -6.13 6.38
N ASP A 87 4.17 -7.07 6.67
CA ASP A 87 5.24 -6.87 7.64
C ASP A 87 6.48 -6.33 6.93
N VAL A 88 7.04 -5.24 7.46
CA VAL A 88 8.26 -4.58 6.99
C VAL A 88 9.30 -4.61 8.11
N GLU A 89 10.47 -5.15 7.83
CA GLU A 89 11.64 -5.08 8.70
C GLU A 89 12.62 -4.07 8.12
N VAL A 90 12.92 -3.04 8.90
CA VAL A 90 13.93 -2.03 8.58
C VAL A 90 15.16 -2.34 9.42
N VAL A 91 16.28 -2.58 8.75
CA VAL A 91 17.61 -2.72 9.35
C VAL A 91 18.39 -1.41 9.17
N GLU A 92 19.49 -1.26 9.90
CA GLU A 92 20.40 -0.09 9.76
C GLU A 92 21.11 -0.07 8.40
#